data_AF-A0A7W5HHP2-F1
#
_entry.id   AF-A0A7W5HHP2-F1
#
_cell.length_a   1.000
_cell.length_b   1.000
_cell.length_c   1.000
_cell.angle_alpha   90.00
_cell.angle_beta   90.00
_cell.angle_gamma   90.00
#
_symmetry.space_group_name_H-M   'P 1'
#
loop_
_entity.id
_entity.type
_entity.pdbx_description
1 polymer ?
#
loop_
_entity_poly.entity_id
_entity_poly.type
_entity_poly.pdbx_seq_one_letter_code
_entity_poly.pdbx_strand_id
1 'polypeptide(L)'
;MSPTHTRAATAAAIALLWITGPVSAHAPGNHNAHGNALTQAGDTVIDAFDAAVSHDLPHTLTIPQSAHDDHARQAPLSLTVIAPLPVTVNLPDGRQAHMYEGELHGAPVSITRSPERLDITEVTADGVSVISFASGQPSGDSSRWPDVRTTTRRQEASGHPDNQENEEDDVLDDDTVPPPTAEADISEPIEFMLVMHDEIRASRTPFIHARYVAWWLSDLKKNVLPYDPVVLSYVSTPSLSDVPYGHPQMLSDWGARVGQYRAERGLRHTWKRFYILLTDGDPVKGRLGVAMPSAGVAAASLQARYRTLAHEAGHLLGATHRDGLTQWGSWLWPCQTNMRSPDAPLLHNCYVYSPANMARIARHVEYMGRPPAD
;
A
#
# COMPACT_ATOMS: atom_id res chain seq x y z
N MET A 1 50.43 -42.31 36.92
CA MET A 1 49.70 -42.74 35.72
C MET A 1 48.86 -41.57 35.25
N SER A 2 49.15 -41.09 34.03
CA SER A 2 48.31 -40.25 33.16
C SER A 2 48.01 -38.79 33.54
N PRO A 3 47.86 -37.91 32.54
CA PRO A 3 48.56 -36.62 32.52
C PRO A 3 47.66 -35.38 32.39
N THR A 4 48.29 -34.23 32.62
CA THR A 4 47.83 -32.87 32.30
C THR A 4 47.62 -32.67 30.80
N HIS A 5 46.45 -32.17 30.41
CA HIS A 5 46.19 -31.62 29.07
C HIS A 5 45.79 -30.15 29.15
N THR A 6 46.72 -29.30 28.71
CA THR A 6 46.52 -27.91 28.29
C THR A 6 45.78 -27.91 26.94
N ARG A 7 44.69 -27.15 26.80
CA ARG A 7 44.06 -26.87 25.49
C ARG A 7 44.43 -25.45 25.05
N ALA A 8 45.10 -25.38 23.91
CA ALA A 8 45.40 -24.18 23.16
C ALA A 8 44.14 -23.71 22.39
N ALA A 9 43.98 -22.39 22.29
CA ALA A 9 42.98 -21.72 21.46
C ALA A 9 43.49 -21.63 20.02
N THR A 10 42.71 -22.12 19.06
CA THR A 10 42.99 -22.00 17.64
C THR A 10 42.18 -20.83 17.08
N ALA A 11 42.86 -19.76 16.71
CA ALA A 11 42.30 -18.67 15.92
C ALA A 11 42.26 -19.11 14.45
N ALA A 12 41.07 -19.07 13.84
CA ALA A 12 40.90 -19.29 12.40
C ALA A 12 40.93 -17.94 11.69
N ALA A 13 41.99 -17.69 10.92
CA ALA A 13 42.07 -16.61 9.95
C ALA A 13 41.45 -17.08 8.63
N ILE A 14 40.41 -16.40 8.15
CA ILE A 14 39.86 -16.59 6.81
C ILE A 14 40.55 -15.58 5.89
N ALA A 15 41.38 -16.08 4.97
CA ALA A 15 42.01 -15.30 3.92
C ALA A 15 41.02 -15.05 2.77
N LEU A 16 40.77 -13.78 2.45
CA LEU A 16 40.11 -13.37 1.20
C LEU A 16 41.07 -13.59 0.03
N LEU A 17 40.76 -14.54 -0.84
CA LEU A 17 41.41 -14.67 -2.14
C LEU A 17 40.68 -13.78 -3.16
N TRP A 18 41.37 -12.75 -3.65
CA TRP A 18 40.93 -11.98 -4.81
C TRP A 18 41.32 -12.73 -6.09
N ILE A 19 40.34 -13.26 -6.83
CA ILE A 19 40.54 -13.76 -8.18
C ILE A 19 40.13 -12.65 -9.15
N THR A 20 41.13 -11.96 -9.71
CA THR A 20 40.94 -11.04 -10.83
C THR A 20 40.90 -11.83 -12.14
N GLY A 21 39.69 -12.09 -12.65
CA GLY A 21 39.48 -12.56 -14.03
C GLY A 21 39.31 -11.37 -14.99
N PRO A 22 39.69 -11.48 -16.27
CA PRO A 22 39.55 -10.40 -17.23
C PRO A 22 38.08 -10.16 -17.57
N VAL A 23 37.65 -8.90 -17.47
CA VAL A 23 36.35 -8.42 -17.93
C VAL A 23 36.39 -8.29 -19.45
N SER A 24 35.76 -9.25 -20.14
CA SER A 24 35.39 -9.08 -21.55
C SER A 24 34.22 -8.11 -21.64
N ALA A 25 34.48 -6.90 -22.13
CA ALA A 25 33.47 -5.92 -22.46
C ALA A 25 32.47 -6.49 -23.48
N HIS A 26 31.27 -6.84 -23.03
CA HIS A 26 30.12 -7.00 -23.91
C HIS A 26 29.54 -5.61 -24.18
N ALA A 27 29.53 -5.24 -25.45
CA ALA A 27 28.82 -4.06 -25.94
C ALA A 27 27.31 -4.19 -25.63
N PRO A 28 26.61 -3.11 -25.26
CA PRO A 28 25.17 -3.15 -25.11
C PRO A 28 24.53 -3.43 -26.48
N GLY A 29 23.81 -4.55 -26.57
CA GLY A 29 22.94 -4.85 -27.69
C GLY A 29 21.85 -3.79 -27.80
N ASN A 30 21.86 -3.08 -28.91
CA ASN A 30 20.87 -2.06 -29.24
C ASN A 30 19.56 -2.75 -29.63
N HIS A 31 18.77 -3.15 -28.63
CA HIS A 31 17.38 -3.57 -28.87
C HIS A 31 16.55 -2.29 -29.08
N ASN A 32 16.37 -1.93 -30.35
CA ASN A 32 15.37 -0.95 -30.76
C ASN A 32 13.98 -1.48 -30.34
N ALA A 33 13.51 -1.06 -29.17
CA ALA A 33 12.10 -1.12 -28.82
C ALA A 33 11.36 -0.17 -29.76
N HIS A 34 10.80 -0.73 -30.83
CA HIS A 34 9.83 -0.02 -31.66
C HIS A 34 8.58 0.22 -30.81
N GLY A 35 8.52 1.35 -30.11
CA GLY A 35 7.30 1.80 -29.47
C GLY A 35 6.24 2.00 -30.54
N ASN A 36 5.13 1.26 -30.45
CA ASN A 36 3.97 1.56 -31.26
C ASN A 36 3.45 2.93 -30.81
N ALA A 37 3.62 3.95 -31.65
CA ALA A 37 2.85 5.17 -31.51
C ALA A 37 1.35 4.80 -31.63
N LEU A 38 0.46 5.59 -31.05
CA LEU A 38 -0.99 5.50 -31.29
C LEU A 38 -1.24 5.71 -32.79
N THR A 39 -1.27 4.62 -33.56
CA THR A 39 -1.14 4.66 -35.03
C THR A 39 -2.48 4.77 -35.77
N GLN A 40 -3.63 4.67 -35.10
CA GLN A 40 -4.92 4.88 -35.75
C GLN A 40 -5.72 6.04 -35.13
N ALA A 41 -6.38 6.81 -36.00
CA ALA A 41 -7.36 7.81 -35.60
C ALA A 41 -8.55 7.10 -34.93
N GLY A 42 -8.57 7.09 -33.60
CA GLY A 42 -9.61 6.42 -32.81
C GLY A 42 -9.07 5.57 -31.67
N ASP A 43 -7.79 5.19 -31.70
CA ASP A 43 -7.17 4.41 -30.61
C ASP A 43 -7.05 5.27 -29.36
N THR A 44 -7.66 4.84 -28.26
CA THR A 44 -7.50 5.50 -26.97
C THR A 44 -6.22 5.00 -26.27
N VAL A 45 -5.75 5.75 -25.27
CA VAL A 45 -4.64 5.31 -24.42
C VAL A 45 -4.94 3.98 -23.73
N ILE A 46 -6.21 3.75 -23.40
CA ILE A 46 -6.68 2.50 -22.83
C ILE A 46 -6.52 1.35 -23.83
N ASP A 47 -6.90 1.54 -25.10
CA ASP A 47 -6.76 0.49 -26.13
C ASP A 47 -5.28 0.14 -26.36
N ALA A 48 -4.41 1.15 -26.38
CA ALA A 48 -2.96 0.93 -26.48
C ALA A 48 -2.39 0.22 -25.26
N PHE A 49 -2.87 0.53 -24.07
CA PHE A 49 -2.48 -0.17 -22.84
C PHE A 49 -2.95 -1.63 -22.85
N ASP A 50 -4.22 -1.88 -23.20
CA ASP A 50 -4.79 -3.22 -23.27
C ASP A 50 -4.06 -4.07 -24.33
N ALA A 51 -3.73 -3.47 -25.48
CA ALA A 51 -2.87 -4.09 -26.47
C ALA A 51 -1.48 -4.41 -25.89
N ALA A 52 -0.84 -3.47 -25.18
CA ALA A 52 0.47 -3.69 -24.58
C ALA A 52 0.49 -4.87 -23.59
N VAL A 53 -0.50 -4.97 -22.69
CA VAL A 53 -0.56 -6.04 -21.67
C VAL A 53 -1.02 -7.39 -22.19
N SER A 54 -1.52 -7.46 -23.43
CA SER A 54 -1.81 -8.71 -24.12
C SER A 54 -0.60 -9.33 -24.85
N HIS A 55 0.52 -8.60 -24.93
CA HIS A 55 1.80 -9.09 -25.42
C HIS A 55 2.72 -9.49 -24.24
N ASP A 56 3.93 -9.97 -24.56
CA ASP A 56 4.95 -10.20 -23.55
C ASP A 56 5.39 -8.88 -22.91
N LEU A 57 5.46 -8.87 -21.58
CA LEU A 57 5.97 -7.74 -20.79
C LEU A 57 7.47 -7.97 -20.47
N PRO A 58 8.29 -6.90 -20.35
CA PRO A 58 7.90 -5.49 -20.33
C PRO A 58 7.56 -4.90 -21.71
N HIS A 59 6.64 -3.93 -21.75
CA HIS A 59 6.26 -3.22 -22.98
C HIS A 59 6.19 -1.71 -22.76
N THR A 60 6.73 -0.93 -23.71
CA THR A 60 6.74 0.54 -23.62
C THR A 60 5.76 1.15 -24.60
N LEU A 61 4.84 1.95 -24.09
CA LEU A 61 3.90 2.74 -24.86
C LEU A 61 4.16 4.24 -24.70
N THR A 62 3.76 4.98 -25.72
CA THR A 62 3.81 6.45 -25.72
C THR A 62 2.44 6.97 -25.39
N ILE A 63 2.28 7.69 -24.26
CA ILE A 63 1.00 8.29 -23.87
C ILE A 63 0.98 9.78 -24.22
N PRO A 64 -0.13 10.29 -24.77
CA PRO A 64 -0.33 11.71 -24.95
C PRO A 64 -0.40 12.38 -23.58
N GLN A 65 0.25 13.53 -23.45
CA GLN A 65 0.21 14.30 -22.21
C GLN A 65 -1.20 14.88 -22.00
N SER A 66 -1.58 15.04 -20.73
CA SER A 66 -2.84 15.63 -20.32
C SER A 66 -3.02 17.05 -20.87
N ALA A 67 -4.24 17.39 -21.29
CA ALA A 67 -4.56 18.68 -21.92
C ALA A 67 -4.52 19.89 -20.95
N HIS A 68 -4.19 19.71 -19.68
CA HIS A 68 -4.24 20.74 -18.63
C HIS A 68 -2.88 21.36 -18.26
N ASP A 69 -1.78 20.95 -18.89
CA ASP A 69 -0.50 21.65 -18.73
C ASP A 69 -0.38 22.79 -19.76
N ASP A 70 -0.82 23.99 -19.36
CA ASP A 70 -0.86 25.23 -20.18
C ASP A 70 0.51 25.77 -20.63
N HIS A 71 1.61 25.03 -20.42
CA HIS A 71 2.96 25.47 -20.77
C HIS A 71 3.66 24.52 -21.76
N ALA A 72 3.54 24.90 -23.03
CA ALA A 72 4.46 24.68 -24.16
C ALA A 72 4.89 23.24 -24.48
N ARG A 73 4.46 22.72 -25.66
CA ARG A 73 5.07 21.61 -26.44
C ARG A 73 5.99 20.68 -25.64
N GLN A 74 5.44 19.98 -24.66
CA GLN A 74 6.19 18.96 -23.93
C GLN A 74 6.13 17.64 -24.71
N ALA A 75 7.21 16.89 -24.64
CA ALA A 75 7.37 15.62 -25.34
C ALA A 75 6.35 14.60 -24.81
N PRO A 76 5.89 13.65 -25.64
CA PRO A 76 4.97 12.63 -25.19
C PRO A 76 5.56 11.81 -24.03
N LEU A 77 4.72 11.32 -23.12
CA LEU A 77 5.20 10.59 -21.95
C LEU A 77 5.50 9.13 -22.34
N SER A 78 6.54 8.56 -21.74
CA SER A 78 6.93 7.16 -21.97
C SER A 78 6.52 6.33 -20.76
N LEU A 79 5.60 5.39 -20.97
CA LEU A 79 5.12 4.46 -19.96
C LEU A 79 5.59 3.04 -20.32
N THR A 80 6.41 2.44 -19.47
CA THR A 80 6.80 1.04 -19.56
C THR A 80 5.97 0.23 -18.58
N VAL A 81 5.14 -0.70 -19.07
CA VAL A 81 4.45 -1.68 -18.24
C VAL A 81 5.40 -2.86 -18.05
N ILE A 82 5.71 -3.21 -16.80
CA ILE A 82 6.75 -4.16 -16.45
C ILE A 82 6.18 -5.56 -16.22
N ALA A 83 5.16 -5.68 -15.38
CA ALA A 83 4.57 -6.96 -15.00
C ALA A 83 3.16 -6.77 -14.41
N PRO A 84 2.25 -7.76 -14.52
CA PRO A 84 1.02 -7.75 -13.74
C PRO A 84 1.34 -7.95 -12.25
N LEU A 85 0.61 -7.23 -11.38
CA LEU A 85 0.65 -7.47 -9.95
C LEU A 85 -0.42 -8.51 -9.59
N PRO A 86 -0.10 -9.58 -8.83
CA PRO A 86 -1.07 -10.60 -8.45
C PRO A 86 -1.94 -10.10 -7.29
N VAL A 87 -2.75 -9.09 -7.60
CA VAL A 87 -3.83 -8.54 -6.76
C VAL A 87 -5.13 -8.53 -7.53
N THR A 88 -6.23 -8.77 -6.83
CA THR A 88 -7.58 -8.53 -7.36
C THR A 88 -8.21 -7.37 -6.61
N VAL A 89 -8.68 -6.35 -7.33
CA VAL A 89 -9.37 -5.21 -6.73
C VAL A 89 -10.84 -5.26 -7.14
N ASN A 90 -11.74 -5.55 -6.21
CA ASN A 90 -13.19 -5.52 -6.43
C ASN A 90 -13.73 -4.12 -6.11
N LEU A 91 -14.35 -3.48 -7.10
CA LEU A 91 -14.97 -2.17 -6.99
C LEU A 91 -16.39 -2.27 -6.40
N PRO A 92 -16.96 -1.17 -5.86
CA PRO A 92 -18.27 -1.19 -5.20
C PRO A 92 -19.43 -1.62 -6.12
N ASP A 93 -19.26 -1.44 -7.43
CA ASP A 93 -20.25 -1.81 -8.45
C ASP A 93 -20.13 -3.27 -8.92
N GLY A 94 -19.25 -4.06 -8.28
CA GLY A 94 -19.00 -5.46 -8.60
C GLY A 94 -18.02 -5.68 -9.76
N ARG A 95 -17.54 -4.61 -10.41
CA ARG A 95 -16.47 -4.74 -11.42
C ARG A 95 -15.13 -4.99 -10.75
N GLN A 96 -14.20 -5.56 -11.52
CA GLN A 96 -12.83 -5.81 -11.07
C GLN A 96 -11.86 -4.86 -11.75
N ALA A 97 -10.83 -4.46 -11.02
CA ALA A 97 -9.66 -3.80 -11.56
C ALA A 97 -8.42 -4.70 -11.37
N HIS A 98 -7.51 -4.61 -12.34
CA HIS A 98 -6.22 -5.27 -12.32
C HIS A 98 -5.13 -4.22 -12.08
N MET A 99 -4.04 -4.63 -11.46
CA MET A 99 -2.90 -3.75 -11.23
C MET A 99 -1.66 -4.26 -11.92
N TYR A 100 -0.79 -3.33 -12.29
CA TYR A 100 0.47 -3.58 -12.96
C TYR A 100 1.56 -2.73 -12.34
N GLU A 101 2.77 -3.27 -12.35
CA GLU A 101 3.99 -2.50 -12.14
C GLU A 101 4.36 -1.80 -13.45
N GLY A 102 4.85 -0.58 -13.35
CA GLY A 102 5.44 0.10 -14.49
C GLY A 102 6.43 1.18 -14.12
N GLU A 103 6.92 1.85 -15.14
CA GLU A 103 7.77 3.04 -15.05
C GLU A 103 7.19 4.13 -15.96
N LEU A 104 7.07 5.34 -15.43
CA LEU A 104 6.74 6.55 -16.18
C LEU A 104 7.99 7.42 -16.22
N HIS A 105 8.58 7.61 -17.40
CA HIS A 105 9.88 8.29 -17.55
C HIS A 105 11.01 7.68 -16.71
N GLY A 106 10.97 6.37 -16.49
CA GLY A 106 11.93 5.66 -15.62
C GLY A 106 11.66 5.81 -14.11
N ALA A 107 10.63 6.57 -13.71
CA ALA A 107 10.18 6.61 -12.32
C ALA A 107 9.17 5.48 -12.07
N PRO A 108 9.28 4.73 -10.96
CA PRO A 108 8.37 3.62 -10.69
C PRO A 108 6.94 4.11 -10.45
N VAL A 109 5.97 3.43 -11.06
CA VAL A 109 4.54 3.71 -10.94
C VAL A 109 3.72 2.45 -10.67
N SER A 110 2.59 2.64 -9.99
CA SER A 110 1.51 1.63 -9.92
C SER A 110 0.46 1.97 -10.94
N ILE A 111 0.06 0.99 -11.75
CA ILE A 111 -0.97 1.19 -12.77
C ILE A 111 -2.21 0.39 -12.38
N THR A 112 -3.37 1.03 -12.34
CA THR A 112 -4.66 0.36 -12.08
C THR A 112 -5.54 0.46 -13.33
N ARG A 113 -5.93 -0.69 -13.88
CA ARG A 113 -6.83 -0.81 -15.03
C ARG A 113 -8.17 -1.41 -14.56
N SER A 114 -9.21 -0.60 -14.55
CA SER A 114 -10.62 -1.00 -14.41
C SER A 114 -11.32 -0.91 -15.76
N PRO A 115 -12.49 -1.52 -16.03
CA PRO A 115 -13.06 -1.59 -17.39
C PRO A 115 -13.18 -0.25 -18.13
N GLU A 116 -13.46 0.84 -17.42
CA GLU A 116 -13.65 2.17 -18.00
C GLU A 116 -12.52 3.17 -17.73
N ARG A 117 -11.47 2.76 -17.00
CA ARG A 117 -10.45 3.70 -16.54
C ARG A 117 -9.06 3.06 -16.42
N LEU A 118 -8.04 3.84 -16.74
CA LEU A 118 -6.64 3.56 -16.47
C LEU A 118 -6.09 4.67 -15.58
N ASP A 119 -5.59 4.32 -14.39
CA ASP A 119 -4.94 5.25 -13.47
C ASP A 119 -3.46 4.88 -13.33
N ILE A 120 -2.57 5.84 -13.57
CA ILE A 120 -1.13 5.70 -13.38
C ILE A 120 -0.75 6.52 -12.16
N THR A 121 -0.32 5.86 -11.09
CA THR A 121 -0.02 6.46 -9.80
C THR A 121 1.49 6.49 -9.58
N GLU A 122 2.03 7.69 -9.39
CA GLU A 122 3.42 7.93 -9.00
C GLU A 122 3.45 8.49 -7.58
N VAL A 123 4.26 7.87 -6.71
CA VAL A 123 4.58 8.44 -5.40
C VAL A 123 5.82 9.32 -5.52
N THR A 124 5.76 10.50 -4.93
CA THR A 124 6.86 11.48 -4.90
C THR A 124 7.16 11.86 -3.46
N ALA A 125 8.29 12.52 -3.20
CA ALA A 125 8.59 13.03 -1.87
C ALA A 125 7.46 13.92 -1.32
N ASP A 126 6.78 14.70 -2.18
CA ASP A 126 5.79 15.68 -1.78
C ASP A 126 4.36 15.14 -1.73
N GLY A 127 4.10 13.89 -2.15
CA GLY A 127 2.75 13.34 -2.23
C GLY A 127 2.55 12.38 -3.40
N VAL A 128 1.32 12.32 -3.90
CA VAL A 128 0.92 11.36 -4.95
C VAL A 128 0.49 12.12 -6.21
N SER A 129 1.04 11.72 -7.35
CA SER A 129 0.63 12.18 -8.68
C SER A 129 -0.15 11.08 -9.38
N VAL A 130 -1.25 11.43 -10.05
CA VAL A 130 -2.08 10.48 -10.77
C VAL A 130 -2.36 11.02 -12.17
N ILE A 131 -2.13 10.19 -13.18
CA ILE A 131 -2.61 10.42 -14.56
C ILE A 131 -3.74 9.44 -14.81
N SER A 132 -4.95 9.96 -15.05
CA SER A 132 -6.16 9.18 -15.26
C SER A 132 -6.64 9.28 -16.69
N PHE A 133 -6.92 8.15 -17.34
CA PHE A 133 -7.58 8.08 -18.63
C PHE A 133 -8.95 7.41 -18.46
N ALA A 134 -10.00 8.04 -18.99
CA ALA A 134 -11.34 7.47 -19.03
C ALA A 134 -11.65 6.91 -20.43
N SER A 135 -12.48 5.89 -20.48
CA SER A 135 -12.91 5.27 -21.75
C SER A 135 -13.53 6.31 -22.69
N GLY A 136 -13.13 6.26 -23.95
CA GLY A 136 -13.56 7.19 -24.99
C GLY A 136 -12.99 8.61 -24.87
N GLN A 137 -12.12 8.90 -23.90
CA GLN A 137 -11.40 10.18 -23.81
C GLN A 137 -10.03 10.07 -24.49
N PRO A 138 -9.68 11.00 -25.41
CA PRO A 138 -8.40 10.96 -26.13
C PRO A 138 -7.21 11.42 -25.27
N SER A 139 -7.47 12.12 -24.17
CA SER A 139 -6.46 12.66 -23.25
C SER A 139 -6.76 12.25 -21.82
N GLY A 140 -5.71 12.14 -21.02
CA GLY A 140 -5.83 11.90 -19.58
C GLY A 140 -5.95 13.21 -18.80
N ASP A 141 -6.46 13.11 -17.57
CA ASP A 141 -6.41 14.16 -16.57
C ASP A 141 -5.24 13.88 -15.63
N SER A 142 -4.33 14.84 -15.48
CA SER A 142 -3.24 14.77 -14.51
C SER A 142 -3.66 15.52 -13.25
N SER A 143 -3.36 14.96 -12.09
CA SER A 143 -3.64 15.58 -10.79
C SER A 143 -2.52 15.26 -9.81
N ARG A 144 -1.95 16.31 -9.21
CA ARG A 144 -0.93 16.19 -8.16
C ARG A 144 -1.54 16.54 -6.81
N TRP A 145 -1.36 15.63 -5.85
CA TRP A 145 -1.92 15.75 -4.52
C TRP A 145 -0.79 15.79 -3.50
N PRO A 146 -0.51 16.97 -2.91
CA PRO A 146 0.52 17.06 -1.91
C PRO A 146 0.10 16.29 -0.65
N ASP A 147 1.07 15.67 0.03
CA ASP A 147 0.91 15.03 1.33
C ASP A 147 1.08 16.08 2.44
N VAL A 148 0.26 17.12 2.36
CA VAL A 148 0.23 18.18 3.37
C VAL A 148 -0.90 17.87 4.34
N ARG A 149 -0.60 17.91 5.63
CA ARG A 149 -1.62 17.85 6.67
C ARG A 149 -2.55 19.06 6.49
N THR A 150 -3.79 18.86 6.08
CA THR A 150 -4.81 19.92 6.08
C THR A 150 -5.13 20.29 7.52
N THR A 151 -4.33 21.17 8.12
CA THR A 151 -4.57 21.71 9.47
C THR A 151 -5.70 22.74 9.49
N THR A 152 -6.63 22.70 8.53
CA THR A 152 -7.83 23.57 8.51
C THR A 152 -8.86 23.11 9.54
N ARG A 153 -8.43 22.87 10.78
CA ARG A 153 -9.28 23.11 11.95
C ARG A 153 -8.64 24.27 12.68
N ARG A 154 -9.18 25.45 12.41
CA ARG A 154 -9.03 26.67 13.21
C ARG A 154 -8.99 26.23 14.67
N GLN A 155 -7.81 26.36 15.31
CA GLN A 155 -7.71 26.40 16.76
C GLN A 155 -8.70 27.46 17.21
N GLU A 156 -9.87 27.05 17.66
CA GLU A 156 -10.61 27.84 18.61
C GLU A 156 -9.74 27.87 19.85
N ALA A 157 -9.00 28.97 19.95
CA ALA A 157 -8.22 29.34 21.09
C ALA A 157 -9.15 29.47 22.31
N SER A 158 -9.24 28.41 23.09
CA SER A 158 -9.51 28.49 24.52
C SER A 158 -8.34 27.79 25.21
N GLY A 159 -7.51 28.61 25.86
CA GLY A 159 -6.20 28.22 26.35
C GLY A 159 -6.26 27.16 27.44
N HIS A 160 -5.50 26.09 27.22
CA HIS A 160 -4.76 25.37 28.24
C HIS A 160 -3.47 24.84 27.59
N PRO A 161 -2.28 25.18 28.11
CA PRO A 161 -1.04 24.58 27.65
C PRO A 161 -0.91 23.23 28.34
N ASP A 162 -1.71 22.26 27.92
CA ASP A 162 -1.47 20.88 28.31
C ASP A 162 -0.50 20.29 27.29
N ASN A 163 0.77 20.25 27.69
CA ASN A 163 1.82 19.47 27.05
C ASN A 163 1.55 17.98 27.32
N GLN A 164 0.41 17.46 26.86
CA GLN A 164 0.28 16.03 26.63
C GLN A 164 0.91 15.76 25.27
N GLU A 165 2.17 15.32 25.32
CA GLU A 165 2.68 14.34 24.38
C GLU A 165 1.51 13.39 24.08
N ASN A 166 1.01 13.39 22.83
CA ASN A 166 -0.09 12.52 22.43
C ASN A 166 0.40 11.08 22.60
N GLU A 167 0.11 10.51 23.78
CA GLU A 167 0.47 9.16 24.20
C GLU A 167 -0.13 8.17 23.20
N GLU A 168 0.76 7.74 22.31
CA GLU A 168 0.99 6.38 21.82
C GLU A 168 0.00 5.36 22.38
N ASP A 169 -1.02 5.04 21.59
CA ASP A 169 -1.65 3.71 21.53
C ASP A 169 -2.60 3.69 20.33
N ASP A 170 -2.05 3.86 19.11
CA ASP A 170 -2.80 3.64 17.86
C ASP A 170 -3.26 2.17 17.72
N VAL A 171 -2.75 1.30 18.59
CA VAL A 171 -3.22 -0.07 18.82
C VAL A 171 -3.93 -0.10 20.17
N LEU A 172 -5.17 -0.61 20.20
CA LEU A 172 -5.81 -0.94 21.48
C LEU A 172 -5.08 -2.15 22.05
N ASP A 173 -4.16 -1.87 22.98
CA ASP A 173 -3.34 -2.73 23.84
C ASP A 173 -3.70 -4.24 23.79
N ASP A 174 -3.24 -4.90 22.72
CA ASP A 174 -3.25 -6.36 22.60
C ASP A 174 -2.13 -6.79 21.65
N ASP A 175 -0.88 -6.72 22.15
CA ASP A 175 0.31 -7.30 21.51
C ASP A 175 0.21 -8.85 21.42
N THR A 176 -0.90 -9.46 21.89
CA THR A 176 -1.10 -10.90 21.72
C THR A 176 -1.50 -11.20 20.28
N VAL A 177 -0.57 -11.82 19.55
CA VAL A 177 -0.88 -12.47 18.27
C VAL A 177 -1.95 -13.54 18.58
N PRO A 178 -3.16 -13.45 18.02
CA PRO A 178 -4.17 -14.47 18.26
C PRO A 178 -3.60 -15.82 17.82
N PRO A 179 -3.85 -16.91 18.57
CA PRO A 179 -3.33 -18.21 18.19
C PRO A 179 -3.83 -18.59 16.79
N PRO A 180 -3.01 -19.29 15.97
CA PRO A 180 -3.45 -19.76 14.66
C PRO A 180 -4.75 -20.56 14.81
N THR A 181 -5.75 -20.22 14.00
CA THR A 181 -7.05 -20.89 14.01
C THR A 181 -6.91 -22.31 13.50
N ALA A 182 -7.71 -23.25 14.05
CA ALA A 182 -7.65 -24.68 13.72
C ALA A 182 -7.85 -25.02 12.23
N GLU A 183 -8.38 -24.10 11.44
CA GLU A 183 -8.59 -24.24 10.00
C GLU A 183 -7.63 -23.31 9.25
N ALA A 184 -6.34 -23.68 9.21
CA ALA A 184 -5.35 -23.01 8.38
C ALA A 184 -5.62 -23.31 6.90
N ASP A 185 -6.40 -22.48 6.22
CA ASP A 185 -6.54 -22.54 4.77
C ASP A 185 -5.34 -21.85 4.12
N ILE A 186 -4.28 -22.63 3.94
CA ILE A 186 -3.04 -22.20 3.30
C ILE A 186 -3.26 -21.62 1.90
N SER A 187 -4.39 -21.93 1.25
CA SER A 187 -4.68 -21.53 -0.13
C SER A 187 -5.54 -20.28 -0.28
N GLU A 188 -6.21 -19.83 0.78
CA GLU A 188 -7.03 -18.60 0.70
C GLU A 188 -6.18 -17.33 0.53
N PRO A 189 -6.66 -16.34 -0.23
CA PRO A 189 -6.01 -15.04 -0.32
C PRO A 189 -6.12 -14.26 1.00
N ILE A 190 -5.16 -13.37 1.22
CA ILE A 190 -5.31 -12.30 2.21
C ILE A 190 -6.29 -11.28 1.64
N GLU A 191 -7.41 -11.07 2.33
CA GLU A 191 -8.51 -10.22 1.90
C GLU A 191 -8.59 -8.95 2.75
N PHE A 192 -8.53 -7.79 2.09
CA PHE A 192 -8.79 -6.49 2.69
C PHE A 192 -10.16 -5.98 2.25
N MET A 193 -11.07 -5.83 3.22
CA MET A 193 -12.38 -5.24 3.04
C MET A 193 -12.32 -3.76 3.40
N LEU A 194 -12.15 -2.89 2.40
CA LEU A 194 -12.22 -1.44 2.60
C LEU A 194 -13.68 -1.01 2.66
N VAL A 195 -14.19 -0.82 3.87
CA VAL A 195 -15.55 -0.35 4.12
C VAL A 195 -15.56 1.16 4.04
N MET A 196 -16.25 1.72 3.05
CA MET A 196 -16.43 3.17 2.95
C MET A 196 -17.59 3.59 3.85
N HIS A 197 -17.34 4.50 4.80
CA HIS A 197 -18.41 5.11 5.59
C HIS A 197 -19.41 5.85 4.68
N ASP A 198 -20.69 5.91 5.06
CA ASP A 198 -21.79 6.42 4.21
C ASP A 198 -21.63 7.88 3.75
N GLU A 199 -20.83 8.68 4.45
CA GLU A 199 -20.48 10.04 4.05
C GLU A 199 -19.55 10.08 2.81
N ILE A 200 -18.83 8.98 2.57
CA ILE A 200 -17.91 8.83 1.43
C ILE A 200 -18.70 8.26 0.26
N ARG A 201 -18.96 9.12 -0.72
CA ARG A 201 -19.63 8.70 -1.96
C ARG A 201 -18.79 7.65 -2.70
N ALA A 202 -19.44 6.60 -3.18
CA ALA A 202 -18.81 5.54 -3.99
C ALA A 202 -18.08 6.09 -5.23
N SER A 203 -18.50 7.24 -5.77
CA SER A 203 -17.79 7.93 -6.87
C SER A 203 -16.38 8.40 -6.52
N ARG A 204 -16.02 8.48 -5.22
CA ARG A 204 -14.65 8.76 -4.76
C ARG A 204 -13.74 7.54 -4.81
N THR A 205 -14.24 6.33 -5.08
CA THR A 205 -13.44 5.10 -5.05
C THR A 205 -12.19 5.15 -5.93
N PRO A 206 -12.24 5.56 -7.22
CA PRO A 206 -11.04 5.62 -8.06
C PRO A 206 -9.97 6.55 -7.46
N PHE A 207 -10.42 7.68 -6.90
CA PHE A 207 -9.57 8.66 -6.27
C PHE A 207 -8.95 8.17 -4.95
N ILE A 208 -9.74 7.50 -4.11
CA ILE A 208 -9.24 6.87 -2.87
C ILE A 208 -8.23 5.78 -3.24
N HIS A 209 -8.54 4.96 -4.23
CA HIS A 209 -7.68 3.89 -4.70
C HIS A 209 -6.33 4.43 -5.16
N ALA A 210 -6.33 5.37 -6.10
CA ALA A 210 -5.10 5.93 -6.64
C ALA A 210 -4.23 6.62 -5.57
N ARG A 211 -4.84 7.35 -4.61
CA ARG A 211 -4.08 8.12 -3.61
C ARG A 211 -3.57 7.32 -2.41
N TYR A 212 -4.36 6.37 -1.92
CA TYR A 212 -4.05 5.68 -0.65
C TYR A 212 -3.69 4.21 -0.84
N VAL A 213 -4.20 3.57 -1.90
CA VAL A 213 -4.20 2.10 -2.01
C VAL A 213 -3.26 1.58 -3.09
N ALA A 214 -3.21 2.21 -4.26
CA ALA A 214 -2.50 1.66 -5.43
C ALA A 214 -0.99 1.52 -5.20
N TRP A 215 -0.35 2.54 -4.62
CA TRP A 215 1.07 2.45 -4.27
C TRP A 215 1.31 1.45 -3.13
N TRP A 216 0.41 1.38 -2.15
CA TRP A 216 0.55 0.48 -1.00
C TRP A 216 0.40 -0.98 -1.41
N LEU A 217 -0.61 -1.33 -2.21
CA LEU A 217 -0.78 -2.68 -2.74
C LEU A 217 0.41 -3.12 -3.59
N SER A 218 0.98 -2.20 -4.37
CA SER A 218 2.20 -2.45 -5.15
C SER A 218 3.39 -2.74 -4.24
N ASP A 219 3.66 -1.91 -3.23
CA ASP A 219 4.73 -2.17 -2.25
C ASP A 219 4.49 -3.48 -1.49
N LEU A 220 3.27 -3.71 -1.01
CA LEU A 220 2.87 -4.93 -0.31
C LEU A 220 3.17 -6.16 -1.15
N LYS A 221 2.82 -6.15 -2.43
CA LYS A 221 3.04 -7.30 -3.33
C LYS A 221 4.45 -7.43 -3.86
N LYS A 222 5.20 -6.34 -4.02
CA LYS A 222 6.57 -6.43 -4.56
C LYS A 222 7.56 -6.80 -3.46
N ASN A 223 7.42 -6.19 -2.30
CA ASN A 223 8.47 -6.14 -1.29
C ASN A 223 8.11 -6.87 0.01
N VAL A 224 6.83 -7.00 0.33
CA VAL A 224 6.39 -7.53 1.64
C VAL A 224 5.90 -8.97 1.55
N LEU A 225 4.93 -9.24 0.67
CA LEU A 225 4.24 -10.51 0.50
C LEU A 225 4.20 -10.90 -0.98
N PRO A 226 5.35 -11.19 -1.62
CA PRO A 226 5.40 -11.47 -3.06
C PRO A 226 4.64 -12.72 -3.49
N TYR A 227 4.55 -13.73 -2.62
CA TYR A 227 3.97 -15.03 -2.98
C TYR A 227 2.53 -15.22 -2.50
N ASP A 228 2.04 -14.39 -1.58
CA ASP A 228 0.68 -14.52 -1.03
C ASP A 228 -0.35 -13.82 -1.92
N PRO A 229 -1.41 -14.50 -2.37
CA PRO A 229 -2.46 -13.84 -3.15
C PRO A 229 -3.18 -12.80 -2.27
N VAL A 230 -3.40 -11.60 -2.81
CA VAL A 230 -4.08 -10.50 -2.12
C VAL A 230 -5.33 -10.10 -2.88
N VAL A 231 -6.45 -10.02 -2.17
CA VAL A 231 -7.71 -9.49 -2.66
C VAL A 231 -8.06 -8.25 -1.87
N LEU A 232 -8.47 -7.19 -2.56
CA LEU A 232 -8.99 -5.98 -1.93
C LEU A 232 -10.39 -5.71 -2.48
N SER A 233 -11.34 -5.51 -1.59
CA SER A 233 -12.74 -5.27 -1.93
C SER A 233 -13.21 -3.96 -1.32
N TYR A 234 -13.73 -3.06 -2.13
CA TYR A 234 -14.45 -1.89 -1.64
C TYR A 234 -15.89 -2.27 -1.30
N VAL A 235 -16.31 -1.99 -0.08
CA VAL A 235 -17.61 -2.42 0.47
C VAL A 235 -18.40 -1.21 0.92
N SER A 236 -19.66 -1.15 0.52
CA SER A 236 -20.63 -0.13 0.95
C SER A 236 -21.93 -0.85 1.30
N THR A 237 -22.02 -1.31 2.55
CA THR A 237 -23.22 -1.99 3.06
C THR A 237 -23.64 -1.33 4.38
N PRO A 238 -24.89 -0.88 4.54
CA PRO A 238 -25.31 -0.14 5.73
C PRO A 238 -24.98 -0.83 7.06
N SER A 239 -24.97 -2.18 7.10
CA SER A 239 -24.58 -2.95 8.29
C SER A 239 -23.16 -2.68 8.79
N LEU A 240 -22.27 -2.20 7.92
CA LEU A 240 -20.86 -1.91 8.22
C LEU A 240 -20.48 -0.45 8.02
N SER A 241 -21.14 0.27 7.10
CA SER A 241 -20.78 1.62 6.68
C SER A 241 -21.55 2.75 7.39
N ASP A 242 -22.76 2.48 7.90
CA ASP A 242 -23.55 3.44 8.68
C ASP A 242 -23.26 3.26 10.17
N VAL A 243 -22.13 3.82 10.61
CA VAL A 243 -21.64 3.66 11.98
C VAL A 243 -21.18 4.99 12.54
N PRO A 244 -21.62 5.38 13.76
CA PRO A 244 -21.09 6.58 14.39
C PRO A 244 -19.59 6.42 14.62
N TYR A 245 -18.84 7.50 14.41
CA TYR A 245 -17.40 7.55 14.66
C TYR A 245 -17.00 8.86 15.36
N GLY A 246 -15.73 8.98 15.75
CA GLY A 246 -15.21 10.15 16.47
C GLY A 246 -15.36 10.07 17.99
N HIS A 247 -15.57 8.87 18.54
CA HIS A 247 -15.64 8.60 19.99
C HIS A 247 -14.67 7.49 20.41
N PRO A 248 -14.25 7.43 21.68
CA PRO A 248 -13.18 6.53 22.13
C PRO A 248 -13.44 5.04 21.88
N GLN A 249 -14.70 4.60 21.98
CA GLN A 249 -15.10 3.20 21.81
C GLN A 249 -15.37 2.77 20.36
N MET A 250 -15.24 3.69 19.39
CA MET A 250 -15.68 3.46 18.01
C MET A 250 -15.14 2.14 17.43
N LEU A 251 -13.84 1.87 17.59
CA LEU A 251 -13.26 0.68 16.99
C LEU A 251 -13.77 -0.63 17.63
N SER A 252 -14.05 -0.63 18.93
CA SER A 252 -14.65 -1.78 19.61
C SER A 252 -16.10 -1.99 19.16
N ASP A 253 -16.89 -0.91 19.11
CA ASP A 253 -18.28 -0.95 18.66
C ASP A 253 -18.40 -1.40 17.20
N TRP A 254 -17.49 -0.90 16.34
CA TRP A 254 -17.42 -1.30 14.94
C TRP A 254 -16.91 -2.73 14.76
N GLY A 255 -15.91 -3.15 15.53
CA GLY A 255 -15.43 -4.53 15.56
C GLY A 255 -16.52 -5.52 15.94
N ALA A 256 -17.38 -5.18 16.90
CA ALA A 256 -18.55 -5.98 17.26
C ALA A 256 -19.55 -6.10 16.10
N ARG A 257 -19.79 -5.02 15.35
CA ARG A 257 -20.63 -5.04 14.14
C ARG A 257 -20.04 -5.88 13.03
N VAL A 258 -18.73 -5.81 12.79
CA VAL A 258 -18.03 -6.71 11.86
C VAL A 258 -18.19 -8.17 12.29
N GLY A 259 -18.09 -8.46 13.59
CA GLY A 259 -18.39 -9.77 14.16
C GLY A 259 -19.79 -10.27 13.84
N GLN A 260 -20.81 -9.44 14.09
CA GLN A 260 -22.22 -9.74 13.78
C GLN A 260 -22.43 -9.97 12.28
N TYR A 261 -21.91 -9.08 11.43
CA TYR A 261 -21.98 -9.20 9.97
C TYR A 261 -21.41 -10.53 9.46
N ARG A 262 -20.26 -10.97 10.01
CA ARG A 262 -19.67 -12.27 9.67
C ARG A 262 -20.59 -13.42 10.06
N ALA A 263 -21.12 -13.39 11.29
CA ALA A 263 -22.01 -14.42 11.81
C ALA A 263 -23.31 -14.53 11.00
N GLU A 264 -23.97 -13.40 10.69
CA GLU A 264 -25.22 -13.35 9.92
C GLU A 264 -25.06 -13.89 8.50
N ARG A 265 -23.89 -13.71 7.89
CA ARG A 265 -23.59 -14.19 6.54
C ARG A 265 -22.95 -15.58 6.52
N GLY A 266 -22.78 -16.23 7.67
CA GLY A 266 -22.09 -17.52 7.76
C GLY A 266 -20.66 -17.46 7.22
N LEU A 267 -20.00 -16.30 7.30
CA LEU A 267 -18.62 -16.16 6.85
C LEU A 267 -17.70 -16.89 7.82
N ARG A 268 -16.85 -17.76 7.27
CA ARG A 268 -15.83 -18.47 8.04
C ARG A 268 -14.95 -17.48 8.80
N HIS A 269 -14.64 -17.81 10.05
CA HIS A 269 -13.65 -17.08 10.83
C HIS A 269 -12.26 -17.43 10.29
N THR A 270 -11.53 -16.42 9.80
CA THR A 270 -10.19 -16.59 9.24
C THR A 270 -9.35 -15.38 9.62
N TRP A 271 -8.07 -15.60 9.89
CA TRP A 271 -7.09 -14.52 10.12
C TRP A 271 -6.74 -13.78 8.82
N LYS A 272 -7.07 -14.35 7.66
CA LYS A 272 -6.76 -13.77 6.35
C LYS A 272 -7.73 -12.67 5.91
N ARG A 273 -8.81 -12.39 6.66
CA ARG A 273 -9.81 -11.39 6.28
C ARG A 273 -9.80 -10.21 7.25
N PHE A 274 -9.39 -9.06 6.74
CA PHE A 274 -9.27 -7.80 7.45
C PHE A 274 -10.36 -6.82 7.02
N TYR A 275 -10.87 -6.02 7.94
CA TYR A 275 -11.85 -4.97 7.67
C TYR A 275 -11.27 -3.61 8.05
N ILE A 276 -11.28 -2.67 7.11
CA ILE A 276 -10.74 -1.33 7.33
C ILE A 276 -11.84 -0.30 7.02
N LEU A 277 -12.29 0.44 8.03
CA LEU A 277 -13.26 1.52 7.88
C LEU A 277 -12.56 2.78 7.38
N LEU A 278 -13.00 3.31 6.25
CA LEU A 278 -12.58 4.61 5.75
C LEU A 278 -13.58 5.68 6.19
N THR A 279 -13.08 6.76 6.77
CA THR A 279 -13.88 7.90 7.25
C THR A 279 -13.34 9.20 6.65
N ASP A 280 -14.16 10.24 6.54
CA ASP A 280 -13.70 11.57 6.14
C ASP A 280 -13.07 12.29 7.34
N GLY A 281 -13.64 12.17 8.54
CA GLY A 281 -13.09 12.73 9.79
C GLY A 281 -12.15 11.79 10.56
N ASP A 282 -11.87 12.12 11.82
CA ASP A 282 -11.07 11.29 12.73
C ASP A 282 -11.88 10.08 13.21
N PRO A 283 -11.45 8.82 12.96
CA PRO A 283 -12.15 7.63 13.44
C PRO A 283 -12.38 7.63 14.95
N VAL A 284 -11.37 8.06 15.72
CA VAL A 284 -11.44 8.34 17.15
C VAL A 284 -10.94 9.76 17.35
N LYS A 285 -11.62 10.58 18.16
CA LYS A 285 -11.28 12.00 18.32
C LYS A 285 -9.78 12.21 18.58
N GLY A 286 -9.10 12.94 17.69
CA GLY A 286 -7.66 13.23 17.79
C GLY A 286 -6.74 12.16 17.21
N ARG A 287 -7.28 11.05 16.69
CA ARG A 287 -6.53 9.96 16.06
C ARG A 287 -6.96 9.82 14.59
N LEU A 288 -5.98 9.88 13.70
CA LEU A 288 -6.18 9.81 12.25
C LEU A 288 -6.33 8.38 11.73
N GLY A 289 -5.96 7.39 12.55
CA GLY A 289 -6.16 5.98 12.33
C GLY A 289 -6.14 5.23 13.65
N VAL A 290 -6.67 4.02 13.66
CA VAL A 290 -6.62 3.12 14.82
C VAL A 290 -6.80 1.68 14.35
N ALA A 291 -6.09 0.74 14.97
CA ALA A 291 -6.18 -0.68 14.65
C ALA A 291 -6.43 -1.56 15.89
N MET A 292 -7.12 -2.68 15.68
CA MET A 292 -7.34 -3.75 16.64
C MET A 292 -7.00 -5.08 15.95
N PRO A 293 -5.71 -5.46 15.93
CA PRO A 293 -5.23 -6.64 15.22
C PRO A 293 -5.94 -7.93 15.65
N SER A 294 -6.22 -8.10 16.94
CA SER A 294 -6.90 -9.29 17.48
C SER A 294 -8.33 -9.50 16.95
N ALA A 295 -9.00 -8.44 16.51
CA ALA A 295 -10.31 -8.52 15.86
C ALA A 295 -10.23 -8.49 14.31
N GLY A 296 -9.05 -8.22 13.74
CA GLY A 296 -8.84 -8.05 12.31
C GLY A 296 -9.52 -6.79 11.75
N VAL A 297 -9.62 -5.74 12.57
CA VAL A 297 -10.32 -4.50 12.20
C VAL A 297 -9.45 -3.27 12.42
N ALA A 298 -9.56 -2.30 11.52
CA ALA A 298 -8.93 -0.99 11.67
C ALA A 298 -9.79 0.13 11.08
N ALA A 299 -9.47 1.38 11.37
CA ALA A 299 -10.13 2.53 10.76
C ALA A 299 -9.10 3.61 10.41
N ALA A 300 -9.29 4.27 9.27
CA ALA A 300 -8.40 5.31 8.79
C ALA A 300 -9.18 6.52 8.25
N SER A 301 -8.67 7.71 8.55
CA SER A 301 -9.19 8.97 8.02
C SER A 301 -8.62 9.26 6.62
N LEU A 302 -9.47 9.70 5.70
CA LEU A 302 -9.08 10.24 4.40
C LEU A 302 -8.57 11.69 4.48
N GLN A 303 -8.67 12.37 5.63
CA GLN A 303 -8.00 13.64 5.88
C GLN A 303 -6.56 13.47 6.38
N ALA A 304 -6.17 12.23 6.71
CA ALA A 304 -4.82 11.89 7.11
C ALA A 304 -3.84 11.86 5.93
N ARG A 305 -2.55 11.70 6.26
CA ARG A 305 -1.48 11.49 5.29
C ARG A 305 -1.73 10.23 4.47
N TYR A 306 -1.24 10.19 3.24
CA TYR A 306 -1.51 9.06 2.34
C TYR A 306 -1.04 7.71 2.89
N ARG A 307 0.00 7.71 3.74
CA ARG A 307 0.52 6.50 4.40
C ARG A 307 -0.39 5.92 5.49
N THR A 308 -1.39 6.66 5.97
CA THR A 308 -2.18 6.27 7.17
C THR A 308 -2.94 4.97 6.96
N LEU A 309 -3.54 4.76 5.78
CA LEU A 309 -4.20 3.48 5.46
C LEU A 309 -3.20 2.31 5.53
N ALA A 310 -2.01 2.49 4.94
CA ALA A 310 -0.96 1.48 5.00
C ALA A 310 -0.45 1.27 6.44
N HIS A 311 -0.38 2.31 7.27
CA HIS A 311 -0.03 2.21 8.68
C HIS A 311 -0.98 1.28 9.43
N GLU A 312 -2.29 1.54 9.32
CA GLU A 312 -3.31 0.74 9.98
C GLU A 312 -3.39 -0.69 9.45
N ALA A 313 -3.29 -0.87 8.13
CA ALA A 313 -3.21 -2.20 7.53
C ALA A 313 -1.96 -2.96 7.98
N GLY A 314 -0.85 -2.25 8.19
CA GLY A 314 0.39 -2.80 8.73
C GLY A 314 0.19 -3.41 10.11
N HIS A 315 -0.51 -2.73 11.01
CA HIS A 315 -0.85 -3.28 12.33
C HIS A 315 -1.63 -4.60 12.24
N LEU A 316 -2.60 -4.69 11.32
CA LEU A 316 -3.36 -5.93 11.11
C LEU A 316 -2.49 -7.10 10.60
N LEU A 317 -1.38 -6.78 9.93
CA LEU A 317 -0.39 -7.74 9.44
C LEU A 317 0.75 -7.99 10.45
N GLY A 318 0.63 -7.49 11.67
CA GLY A 318 1.61 -7.67 12.74
C GLY A 318 2.79 -6.69 12.70
N ALA A 319 2.74 -5.63 11.89
CA ALA A 319 3.75 -4.56 11.93
C ALA A 319 3.64 -3.72 13.21
N THR A 320 4.75 -3.12 13.65
CA THR A 320 4.82 -2.36 14.91
C THR A 320 5.52 -1.02 14.73
N HIS A 321 5.20 -0.06 15.62
CA HIS A 321 5.88 1.23 15.66
C HIS A 321 7.36 1.13 16.02
N ARG A 322 7.74 0.14 16.84
CA ARG A 322 9.14 -0.08 17.29
C ARG A 322 10.10 -0.29 16.12
N ASP A 323 9.59 -0.85 15.03
CA ASP A 323 10.32 -1.11 13.80
C ASP A 323 10.13 0.03 12.77
N GLY A 324 9.40 1.09 13.11
CA GLY A 324 9.23 2.28 12.28
C GLY A 324 10.49 3.15 12.29
N LEU A 325 11.01 3.46 11.10
CA LEU A 325 12.29 4.18 10.94
C LEU A 325 12.12 5.47 10.13
N THR A 326 13.00 6.43 10.39
CA THR A 326 13.39 7.47 9.44
C THR A 326 14.60 6.95 8.66
N GLN A 327 14.54 6.98 7.33
CA GLN A 327 15.60 6.48 6.46
C GLN A 327 15.84 7.44 5.30
N TRP A 328 16.96 7.27 4.61
CA TRP A 328 17.22 7.99 3.36
C TRP A 328 16.32 7.44 2.27
N GLY A 329 15.48 8.31 1.69
CA GLY A 329 14.61 7.95 0.57
C GLY A 329 15.35 8.02 -0.77
N SER A 330 14.69 7.54 -1.83
CA SER A 330 15.17 7.58 -3.21
C SER A 330 15.44 9.00 -3.72
N TRP A 331 14.92 10.01 -3.03
CA TRP A 331 15.05 11.43 -3.38
C TRP A 331 16.21 12.15 -2.66
N LEU A 332 17.16 11.43 -2.04
CA LEU A 332 18.30 12.00 -1.31
C LEU A 332 17.91 12.88 -0.09
N TRP A 333 16.65 12.80 0.36
CA TRP A 333 16.14 13.42 1.58
C TRP A 333 15.68 12.35 2.57
N PRO A 334 15.78 12.59 3.88
CA PRO A 334 15.23 11.67 4.87
C PRO A 334 13.70 11.62 4.74
N CYS A 335 13.17 10.40 4.80
CA CYS A 335 11.75 10.12 4.78
C CYS A 335 11.39 9.18 5.95
N GLN A 336 10.11 9.08 6.26
CA GLN A 336 9.58 8.17 7.29
C GLN A 336 8.84 6.99 6.66
N THR A 337 9.10 5.80 7.18
CA THR A 337 8.43 4.54 6.77
C THR A 337 6.99 4.48 7.29
N ASN A 338 6.17 3.59 6.72
CA ASN A 338 4.73 3.51 7.00
C ASN A 338 4.40 3.40 8.49
N MET A 339 5.20 2.65 9.28
CA MET A 339 4.97 2.43 10.72
C MET A 339 5.63 3.45 11.66
N ARG A 340 6.25 4.53 11.15
CA ARG A 340 6.85 5.55 12.03
C ARG A 340 5.75 6.23 12.85
N SER A 341 5.82 6.11 14.18
CA SER A 341 5.03 6.87 15.16
C SER A 341 5.97 7.40 16.26
N PRO A 342 5.78 8.64 16.78
CA PRO A 342 4.83 9.64 16.30
C PRO A 342 5.14 10.10 14.87
N ASP A 343 4.11 10.58 14.17
CA ASP A 343 4.24 11.16 12.82
C ASP A 343 5.17 12.38 12.86
N ALA A 344 6.15 12.42 11.95
CA ALA A 344 7.05 13.56 11.80
C ALA A 344 6.54 14.43 10.63
N PRO A 345 5.81 15.54 10.88
CA PRO A 345 5.14 16.31 9.84
C PRO A 345 6.10 16.99 8.86
N LEU A 346 7.37 17.18 9.25
CA LEU A 346 8.42 17.75 8.40
C LEU A 346 9.15 16.71 7.54
N LEU A 347 8.89 15.41 7.76
CA LEU A 347 9.47 14.35 6.96
C LEU A 347 8.49 13.90 5.86
N HIS A 348 9.04 13.67 4.68
CA HIS A 348 8.34 13.05 3.56
C HIS A 348 8.01 11.58 3.88
N ASN A 349 7.01 11.00 3.22
CA ASN A 349 6.76 9.56 3.34
C ASN A 349 7.70 8.77 2.43
N CYS A 350 8.26 7.68 2.93
CA CYS A 350 8.99 6.74 2.09
C CYS A 350 8.05 5.86 1.24
N TYR A 351 6.76 5.82 1.58
CA TYR A 351 5.75 4.95 0.94
C TYR A 351 6.11 3.46 0.96
N VAL A 352 6.84 3.04 1.99
CA VAL A 352 7.28 1.66 2.21
C VAL A 352 7.26 1.33 3.69
N TYR A 353 7.15 0.03 4.00
CA TYR A 353 7.51 -0.47 5.32
C TYR A 353 9.03 -0.46 5.52
N SER A 354 9.49 -0.41 6.78
CA SER A 354 10.91 -0.63 7.06
C SER A 354 11.28 -2.10 6.80
N PRO A 355 12.55 -2.43 6.53
CA PRO A 355 12.98 -3.83 6.38
C PRO A 355 12.62 -4.71 7.58
N ALA A 356 12.68 -4.17 8.80
CA ALA A 356 12.29 -4.88 10.02
C ALA A 356 10.79 -5.20 10.05
N ASN A 357 9.94 -4.25 9.67
CA ASN A 357 8.49 -4.48 9.56
C ASN A 357 8.14 -5.40 8.41
N MET A 358 8.80 -5.30 7.26
CA MET A 358 8.61 -6.23 6.14
C MET A 358 8.85 -7.67 6.59
N ALA A 359 9.99 -7.92 7.26
CA ALA A 359 10.32 -9.23 7.79
C ALA A 359 9.35 -9.69 8.90
N ARG A 360 8.82 -8.76 9.71
CA ARG A 360 7.83 -9.07 10.75
C ARG A 360 6.49 -9.49 10.14
N ILE A 361 6.00 -8.75 9.15
CA ILE A 361 4.76 -9.05 8.42
C ILE A 361 4.88 -10.44 7.76
N ALA A 362 5.98 -10.70 7.04
CA ALA A 362 6.18 -11.99 6.38
C ALA A 362 6.16 -13.16 7.40
N ARG A 363 6.85 -13.02 8.54
CA ARG A 363 6.80 -14.04 9.60
C ARG A 363 5.43 -14.19 10.24
N HIS A 364 4.68 -13.10 10.40
CA HIS A 364 3.34 -13.14 10.96
C HIS A 364 2.38 -13.91 10.03
N VAL A 365 2.38 -13.57 8.73
CA VAL A 365 1.60 -14.28 7.70
C VAL A 365 1.98 -15.76 7.64
N GLU A 366 3.28 -16.07 7.67
CA GLU A 366 3.74 -17.46 7.69
C GLU A 366 3.28 -18.20 8.96
N TYR A 367 3.42 -17.58 10.13
CA TYR A 367 3.03 -18.17 11.41
C TYR A 367 1.52 -18.45 11.48
N MET A 368 0.70 -17.48 11.11
CA MET A 368 -0.76 -17.60 11.11
C MET A 368 -1.25 -18.60 10.07
N GLY A 369 -0.52 -18.77 8.96
CA GLY A 369 -0.81 -19.76 7.92
C GLY A 369 -0.47 -21.20 8.29
N ARG A 370 0.23 -21.46 9.40
CA ARG A 370 0.53 -22.84 9.83
C ARG A 370 -0.68 -23.47 10.52
N PRO A 371 -0.96 -24.77 10.29
CA PRO A 371 -1.90 -25.48 11.13
C PRO A 371 -1.41 -25.50 12.59
N PRO A 372 -2.32 -25.59 13.58
CA PRO A 372 -1.90 -25.79 14.97
C PRO A 372 -0.99 -27.01 15.09
N ALA A 373 0.01 -26.95 15.97
CA ALA A 373 0.80 -28.13 16.31
C ALA A 373 -0.05 -29.08 17.15
N ASP A 374 -0.18 -30.33 16.70
CA ASP A 374 -0.91 -31.41 17.38
C ASP A 374 -0.34 -31.79 18.76
#